data_AF-A0A6J0MRT9-F1
#
_entry.id   AF-A0A6J0MRT9-F1
#
_cell.length_a   1.000
_cell.length_b   1.000
_cell.length_c   1.000
_cell.angle_alpha   90.00
_cell.angle_beta   90.00
_cell.angle_gamma   90.00
#
_symmetry.space_group_name_H-M   'P 1'
#
loop_
_entity.id
_entity.type
_entity.pdbx_description
1 polymer ?
#
loop_
_entity_poly.entity_id
_entity_poly.type
_entity_poly.pdbx_seq_one_letter_code
_entity_poly.pdbx_strand_id
1 'polypeptide(L)'
;MAFQPNFDTTPPSYVAPRPWWSRPMMTIPPPSERKATGKECAAMWSPCCGGLFTVVVVFLIFLFIDKAHFHAKISLQSLAVSSATWQGDFLVKNPSSRYSIYYDGDGAAVRLASQNVAVLNITSQPVSKDHTAFSLFFVAEGNRSDIISGEFVVKLGAKHKRYVNYDKAGHFNIRCKNVARGRGRIICESSFTHFKLFSLLGEQNPNYGIRYID
;
A
#
# COMPACT_ATOMS: atom_id res chain seq x y z
N MET A 1 11.31 65.88 -70.32
CA MET A 1 9.99 65.40 -69.87
C MET A 1 10.22 64.65 -68.56
N ALA A 2 9.79 65.22 -67.44
CA ALA A 2 10.01 64.66 -66.11
C ALA A 2 8.85 63.71 -65.76
N PHE A 3 9.17 62.48 -65.34
CA PHE A 3 8.22 61.56 -64.72
C PHE A 3 8.11 61.90 -63.23
N GLN A 4 6.95 62.37 -62.77
CA GLN A 4 6.59 62.40 -61.34
C GLN A 4 5.70 61.18 -61.05
N PRO A 5 6.12 60.25 -60.19
CA PRO A 5 5.19 59.32 -59.58
C PRO A 5 4.45 60.01 -58.42
N ASN A 6 3.11 59.97 -58.48
CA ASN A 6 2.22 60.35 -57.39
C ASN A 6 2.52 59.52 -56.14
N PHE A 7 2.77 60.19 -55.01
CA PHE A 7 2.78 59.55 -53.70
C PHE A 7 1.33 59.35 -53.25
N ASP A 8 0.76 58.18 -53.52
CA ASP A 8 -0.42 57.72 -52.81
C ASP A 8 -0.02 57.43 -51.35
N THR A 9 -0.39 58.34 -50.46
CA THR A 9 -0.21 58.18 -49.02
C THR A 9 -1.33 57.26 -48.52
N THR A 10 -1.12 55.95 -48.62
CA THR A 10 -1.95 54.98 -47.91
C THR A 10 -1.60 55.06 -46.41
N PRO A 11 -2.56 55.26 -45.49
CA PRO A 11 -2.25 55.29 -44.06
C PRO A 11 -1.69 53.93 -43.62
N PRO A 12 -0.71 53.86 -42.71
CA PRO A 12 -0.17 52.59 -42.25
C PRO A 12 -1.29 51.83 -41.55
N SER A 13 -1.76 50.78 -42.21
CA SER A 13 -2.69 49.81 -41.66
C SER A 13 -2.14 49.30 -40.33
N TYR A 14 -2.94 49.39 -39.28
CA TYR A 14 -2.81 48.72 -37.99
C TYR A 14 -1.92 47.47 -38.05
N VAL A 15 -0.66 47.60 -37.63
CA VAL A 15 0.19 46.44 -37.34
C VAL A 15 -0.36 45.82 -36.06
N ALA A 16 -1.07 44.70 -36.20
CA ALA A 16 -1.58 43.94 -35.06
C ALA A 16 -0.42 43.65 -34.07
N PRO A 17 -0.61 43.85 -32.76
CA PRO A 17 0.42 43.53 -31.78
C PRO A 17 0.86 42.08 -31.94
N ARG A 18 2.13 41.85 -32.28
CA ARG A 18 2.65 40.47 -32.36
C ARG A 18 2.49 39.81 -31.00
N PRO A 19 1.91 38.60 -30.93
CA PRO A 19 1.76 37.89 -29.68
C PRO A 19 3.09 37.74 -28.95
N TRP A 20 3.07 37.81 -27.63
CA TRP A 20 4.28 37.77 -26.80
C TRP A 20 5.12 36.50 -27.00
N TRP A 21 4.50 35.39 -27.44
CA TRP A 21 5.17 34.13 -27.81
C TRP A 21 5.88 34.15 -29.16
N SER A 22 5.70 35.18 -30.00
CA SER A 22 6.39 35.32 -31.30
C SER A 22 7.65 36.20 -31.23
N ARG A 23 7.99 36.71 -30.04
CA ARG A 23 9.24 37.43 -29.83
C ARG A 23 10.35 36.42 -29.56
N PRO A 24 11.48 36.47 -30.28
CA PRO A 24 12.62 35.61 -29.95
C PRO A 24 13.05 35.89 -28.51
N MET A 25 12.85 34.92 -27.63
CA MET A 25 13.34 34.98 -26.26
C MET A 25 14.85 34.78 -26.31
N MET A 26 15.59 35.90 -26.24
CA MET A 26 17.02 35.95 -25.98
C MET A 26 17.89 35.29 -27.07
N THR A 27 18.51 36.12 -27.92
CA THR A 27 19.64 35.69 -28.75
C THR A 27 20.83 35.40 -27.84
N ILE A 28 21.06 34.12 -27.55
CA ILE A 28 22.26 33.66 -26.84
C ILE A 28 23.44 33.80 -27.81
N PRO A 29 24.49 34.59 -27.48
CA PRO A 29 25.67 34.71 -28.33
C PRO A 29 26.40 33.36 -28.46
N PRO A 30 27.15 33.15 -29.55
CA PRO A 30 27.77 31.87 -29.84
C PRO A 30 28.71 31.42 -28.69
N PRO A 31 28.67 30.13 -28.29
CA PRO A 31 29.38 29.61 -27.12
C PRO A 31 30.91 29.74 -27.19
N SER A 32 31.47 30.06 -28.36
CA SER A 32 32.90 30.33 -28.57
C SER A 32 33.36 31.71 -28.05
N GLU A 33 32.45 32.65 -27.78
CA GLU A 33 32.81 34.04 -27.48
C GLU A 33 32.70 34.42 -26.00
N ARG A 34 32.12 33.57 -25.15
CA ARG A 34 31.89 33.91 -23.73
C ARG A 34 31.87 32.68 -22.82
N LYS A 35 32.59 32.76 -21.70
CA LYS A 35 32.51 31.78 -20.61
C LYS A 35 31.19 31.98 -19.85
N ALA A 36 30.38 30.94 -19.76
CA ALA A 36 29.09 31.02 -19.06
C ALA A 36 29.29 31.47 -17.60
N THR A 37 28.51 32.45 -17.18
CA THR A 37 28.53 32.95 -15.80
C THR A 37 27.85 31.90 -14.91
N GLY A 38 28.25 31.76 -13.64
CA GLY A 38 27.61 30.79 -12.72
C GLY A 38 26.08 30.88 -12.65
N LYS A 39 25.52 32.09 -12.87
CA LYS A 39 24.08 32.34 -12.98
C LYS A 39 23.43 31.74 -14.24
N GLU A 40 24.13 31.74 -15.37
CA GLU A 40 23.67 31.16 -16.65
C GLU A 40 23.71 29.62 -16.58
N CYS A 41 24.75 29.05 -15.98
CA CYS A 41 24.78 27.62 -15.68
C CYS A 41 23.63 27.24 -14.72
N ALA A 42 23.40 28.00 -13.65
CA ALA A 42 22.31 27.73 -12.73
C ALA A 42 20.93 27.80 -13.42
N ALA A 43 20.71 28.77 -14.31
CA ALA A 43 19.48 28.87 -15.09
C ALA A 43 19.28 27.68 -16.04
N MET A 44 20.35 27.14 -16.63
CA MET A 44 20.31 25.96 -17.50
C MET A 44 20.02 24.66 -16.71
N TRP A 45 20.56 24.52 -15.50
CA TRP A 45 20.33 23.35 -14.64
C TRP A 45 19.03 23.42 -13.83
N SER A 46 18.45 24.61 -13.65
CA SER A 46 17.24 24.84 -12.86
C SER A 46 16.06 23.96 -13.30
N PRO A 47 15.73 23.80 -14.60
CA PRO A 47 14.68 22.88 -15.05
C PRO A 47 14.98 21.42 -14.72
N CYS A 48 16.24 20.99 -14.83
CA CYS A 48 16.64 19.61 -14.50
C CYS A 48 16.50 19.34 -13.00
N CYS A 49 16.95 20.27 -12.15
CA CYS A 49 16.81 20.15 -10.70
C CYS A 49 15.33 20.19 -10.27
N GLY A 50 14.53 21.06 -10.89
CA GLY A 50 13.08 21.13 -10.67
C GLY A 50 12.38 19.83 -11.05
N GLY A 51 12.69 19.28 -12.23
CA GLY A 51 12.15 18.00 -12.69
C GLY A 51 12.56 16.81 -11.83
N LEU A 52 13.82 16.74 -11.40
CA LEU A 52 14.28 15.70 -10.48
C LEU A 52 13.57 15.81 -9.13
N PHE A 53 13.44 17.02 -8.60
CA PHE A 53 12.74 17.26 -7.34
C PHE A 53 11.27 16.84 -7.42
N THR A 54 10.55 17.17 -8.50
CA THR A 54 9.16 16.74 -8.66
C THR A 54 9.02 15.23 -8.76
N VAL A 55 9.90 14.55 -9.50
CA VAL A 55 9.91 13.08 -9.57
C VAL A 55 10.14 12.47 -8.19
N VAL A 56 11.11 12.97 -7.43
CA VAL A 56 11.40 12.50 -6.07
C VAL A 56 10.20 12.73 -5.14
N VAL A 57 9.58 13.92 -5.18
CA VAL A 57 8.40 14.23 -4.37
C VAL A 57 7.24 13.29 -4.69
N VAL A 58 6.93 13.10 -5.97
CA VAL A 58 5.86 12.19 -6.41
C VAL A 58 6.14 10.75 -5.96
N PHE A 59 7.39 10.29 -6.10
CA PHE A 59 7.82 8.97 -5.63
C PHE A 59 7.64 8.82 -4.12
N LEU A 60 8.03 9.82 -3.34
CA LEU A 60 7.84 9.83 -1.89
C LEU A 60 6.35 9.79 -1.52
N ILE A 61 5.51 10.57 -2.19
CA ILE A 61 4.05 10.57 -1.98
C ILE A 61 3.49 9.15 -2.17
N PHE A 62 3.85 8.46 -3.26
CA PHE A 62 3.40 7.09 -3.49
C PHE A 62 3.86 6.12 -2.40
N LEU A 63 5.10 6.25 -1.92
CA LEU A 63 5.62 5.44 -0.82
C LEU A 63 4.89 5.68 0.51
N PHE A 64 4.50 6.92 0.79
CA PHE A 64 3.74 7.27 2.00
C PHE A 64 2.30 6.78 1.93
N ILE A 65 1.65 6.93 0.78
CA ILE A 65 0.29 6.42 0.54
C ILE A 65 0.25 4.91 0.78
N ASP A 66 1.17 4.12 0.22
CA ASP A 66 1.20 2.66 0.42
C ASP A 66 1.20 2.25 1.91
N LYS A 67 1.92 2.98 2.78
CA LYS A 67 1.99 2.66 4.22
C LYS A 67 0.72 2.98 4.99
N ALA A 68 -0.04 3.99 4.56
CA ALA A 68 -1.20 4.48 5.33
C ALA A 68 -2.47 3.62 5.15
N HIS A 69 -2.57 2.79 4.12
CA HIS A 69 -3.88 2.30 3.62
C HIS A 69 -4.38 0.99 4.23
N PHE A 70 -3.75 0.47 5.29
CA PHE A 70 -4.28 -0.73 5.92
C PHE A 70 -5.42 -0.39 6.90
N HIS A 71 -6.64 -0.29 6.37
CA HIS A 71 -7.86 0.04 7.12
C HIS A 71 -8.93 -1.06 7.05
N ALA A 72 -8.54 -2.33 7.13
CA ALA A 72 -9.52 -3.40 7.28
C ALA A 72 -10.22 -3.25 8.64
N LYS A 73 -11.54 -3.06 8.63
CA LYS A 73 -12.34 -3.16 9.85
C LYS A 73 -12.79 -4.61 9.99
N ILE A 74 -12.67 -5.18 11.17
CA ILE A 74 -13.13 -6.54 11.43
C ILE A 74 -14.12 -6.56 12.58
N SER A 75 -15.14 -7.37 12.43
CA SER A 75 -16.09 -7.69 13.49
C SER A 75 -16.18 -9.20 13.64
N LEU A 76 -16.10 -9.68 14.87
CA LEU A 76 -16.52 -11.04 15.19
C LEU A 76 -18.06 -11.03 15.25
N GLN A 77 -18.70 -11.87 14.43
CA GLN A 77 -20.16 -12.00 14.44
C GLN A 77 -20.60 -13.02 15.48
N SER A 78 -19.95 -14.18 15.49
CA SER A 78 -20.39 -15.34 16.25
C SER A 78 -19.17 -16.17 16.63
N LEU A 79 -19.22 -16.79 17.82
CA LEU A 79 -18.27 -17.82 18.22
C LEU A 79 -19.07 -18.98 18.80
N ALA A 80 -19.10 -20.08 18.04
CA ALA A 80 -19.75 -21.32 18.41
C ALA A 80 -18.71 -22.35 18.86
N VAL A 81 -19.14 -23.22 19.77
CA VAL A 81 -18.30 -24.27 20.36
C VAL A 81 -19.06 -25.58 20.25
N SER A 82 -18.43 -26.57 19.63
CA SER A 82 -18.98 -27.92 19.48
C SER A 82 -17.96 -28.94 19.96
N SER A 83 -18.14 -29.44 21.19
CA SER A 83 -17.27 -30.41 21.86
C SER A 83 -15.79 -29.97 21.90
N ALA A 84 -14.98 -30.36 20.91
CA ALA A 84 -13.56 -30.00 20.79
C ALA A 84 -13.26 -29.02 19.63
N THR A 85 -14.27 -28.68 18.83
CA THR A 85 -14.13 -27.80 17.66
C THR A 85 -14.77 -26.45 17.93
N TRP A 86 -14.03 -25.40 17.64
CA TRP A 86 -14.46 -24.02 17.74
C TRP A 86 -14.70 -23.47 16.34
N GLN A 87 -15.78 -22.72 16.20
CA GLN A 87 -16.13 -22.01 14.97
C GLN A 87 -16.27 -20.52 15.26
N GLY A 88 -15.40 -19.71 14.67
CA GLY A 88 -15.49 -18.24 14.73
C GLY A 88 -15.92 -17.67 13.38
N ASP A 89 -17.03 -16.95 13.37
CA ASP A 89 -17.54 -16.27 12.18
C ASP A 89 -17.16 -14.79 12.22
N PHE A 90 -16.48 -14.33 11.19
CA PHE A 90 -15.96 -12.97 11.08
C PHE A 90 -16.56 -12.25 9.88
N LEU A 91 -16.81 -10.95 10.05
CA LEU A 91 -17.08 -10.03 8.96
C LEU A 91 -15.91 -9.08 8.82
N VAL A 92 -15.24 -9.15 7.68
CA VAL A 92 -14.15 -8.26 7.32
C VAL A 92 -14.67 -7.27 6.31
N LYS A 93 -14.52 -5.98 6.62
CA LYS A 93 -14.57 -4.95 5.59
C LYS A 93 -13.28 -5.07 4.79
N ASN A 94 -13.41 -5.40 3.51
CA ASN A 94 -12.31 -5.60 2.58
C ASN A 94 -11.33 -4.43 2.71
N PRO A 95 -10.04 -4.72 2.85
CA PRO A 95 -9.05 -3.67 2.82
C PRO A 95 -9.05 -3.01 1.43
N SER A 96 -8.28 -1.93 1.28
CA SER A 96 -8.01 -1.35 -0.03
C SER A 96 -7.68 -2.43 -1.06
N SER A 97 -8.04 -2.24 -2.33
CA SER A 97 -7.79 -3.18 -3.45
C SER A 97 -6.32 -3.60 -3.62
N ARG A 98 -5.41 -2.88 -2.95
CA ARG A 98 -3.98 -3.18 -2.87
C ARG A 98 -3.62 -4.28 -1.86
N TYR A 99 -4.53 -4.64 -0.97
CA TYR A 99 -4.35 -5.73 -0.03
C TYR A 99 -5.24 -6.91 -0.41
N SER A 100 -4.66 -8.10 -0.39
CA SER A 100 -5.37 -9.36 -0.59
C SER A 100 -5.11 -10.24 0.62
N ILE A 101 -6.18 -10.78 1.21
CA ILE A 101 -6.11 -11.70 2.34
C ILE A 101 -6.31 -13.10 1.77
N TYR A 102 -5.47 -14.03 2.19
CA TYR A 102 -5.58 -15.44 1.86
C TYR A 102 -6.28 -16.16 3.01
N TYR A 103 -7.29 -16.94 2.66
CA TYR A 103 -8.11 -17.72 3.59
C TYR A 103 -7.78 -19.21 3.45
N ASP A 104 -6.48 -19.54 3.45
CA ASP A 104 -5.97 -20.90 3.42
C ASP A 104 -5.63 -21.38 4.83
N GLY A 105 -5.80 -22.68 5.09
CA GLY A 105 -5.41 -23.27 6.37
C GLY A 105 -3.91 -23.24 6.61
N ASP A 106 -3.11 -23.48 5.56
CA ASP A 106 -1.65 -23.61 5.63
C ASP A 106 -0.94 -22.30 5.97
N GLY A 107 -1.51 -21.17 5.57
CA GLY A 107 -1.01 -19.82 5.85
C GLY A 107 -1.59 -19.19 7.12
N ALA A 108 -2.41 -19.93 7.87
CA ALA A 108 -3.14 -19.41 9.02
C ALA A 108 -2.59 -19.94 10.35
N ALA A 109 -2.56 -19.06 11.34
CA ALA A 109 -2.21 -19.41 12.70
C ALA A 109 -3.20 -18.79 13.67
N VAL A 110 -3.68 -19.59 14.62
CA VAL A 110 -4.65 -19.15 15.62
C VAL A 110 -4.05 -19.36 16.99
N ARG A 111 -4.23 -18.36 17.84
CA ARG A 111 -3.80 -18.40 19.23
C ARG A 111 -4.94 -17.99 20.13
N LEU A 112 -5.23 -18.84 21.09
CA LEU A 112 -6.28 -18.66 22.06
C LEU A 112 -5.63 -18.50 23.43
N ALA A 113 -5.78 -17.31 24.03
CA ALA A 113 -5.03 -16.90 25.22
C ALA A 113 -3.51 -17.06 25.00
N SER A 114 -2.90 -18.05 25.66
CA SER A 114 -1.48 -18.37 25.56
C SER A 114 -1.17 -19.59 24.68
N GLN A 115 -2.18 -20.32 24.20
CA GLN A 115 -2.00 -21.57 23.48
C GLN A 115 -2.19 -21.38 21.96
N ASN A 116 -1.25 -21.91 21.18
CA ASN A 116 -1.43 -22.04 19.74
C ASN A 116 -2.36 -23.23 19.48
N VAL A 117 -3.36 -23.01 18.64
CA VAL A 117 -4.41 -23.99 18.35
C VAL A 117 -4.38 -24.35 16.88
N ALA A 118 -4.65 -25.62 16.58
CA ALA A 118 -4.61 -26.14 15.23
C ALA A 118 -5.80 -25.62 14.42
N VAL A 119 -5.51 -25.02 13.27
CA VAL A 119 -6.54 -24.60 12.29
C VAL A 119 -6.96 -25.83 11.51
N LEU A 120 -8.26 -26.14 11.52
CA LEU A 120 -8.83 -27.24 10.75
C LEU A 120 -9.19 -26.79 9.35
N ASN A 121 -9.90 -25.66 9.25
CA ASN A 121 -10.40 -25.17 7.98
C ASN A 121 -10.73 -23.68 8.06
N ILE A 122 -10.62 -23.00 6.93
CA ILE A 122 -11.08 -21.63 6.75
C ILE A 122 -11.96 -21.60 5.52
N THR A 123 -13.19 -21.15 5.70
CA THR A 123 -14.10 -20.90 4.58
C THR A 123 -14.31 -19.40 4.47
N SER A 124 -14.30 -18.87 3.25
CA SER A 124 -14.54 -17.45 3.01
C SER A 124 -15.58 -17.28 1.92
N GLN A 125 -16.50 -16.35 2.13
CA GLN A 125 -17.53 -15.99 1.15
C GLN A 125 -17.63 -14.46 1.02
N PRO A 126 -17.57 -13.93 -0.21
CA PRO A 126 -17.84 -12.52 -0.44
C PRO A 126 -19.32 -12.24 -0.13
N VAL A 127 -19.58 -11.28 0.77
CA VAL A 127 -20.94 -10.85 1.13
C VAL A 127 -21.35 -9.65 0.29
N SER A 128 -20.42 -8.73 0.06
CA SER A 128 -20.60 -7.56 -0.80
C SER A 128 -19.27 -7.16 -1.41
N LYS A 129 -19.26 -6.15 -2.29
CA LYS A 129 -18.03 -5.63 -2.91
C LYS A 129 -16.96 -5.26 -1.88
N ASP A 130 -17.38 -4.72 -0.73
CA ASP A 130 -16.49 -4.24 0.32
C ASP A 130 -16.50 -5.12 1.58
N HIS A 131 -17.19 -6.26 1.59
CA HIS A 131 -17.24 -7.13 2.76
C HIS A 131 -17.09 -8.59 2.40
N THR A 132 -16.21 -9.27 3.12
CA THR A 132 -16.00 -10.71 3.06
C THR A 132 -16.30 -11.30 4.43
N ALA A 133 -17.19 -12.29 4.47
CA ALA A 133 -17.38 -13.11 5.65
C ALA A 133 -16.43 -14.30 5.56
N PHE A 134 -15.82 -14.67 6.68
CA PHE A 134 -15.06 -15.92 6.76
C PHE A 134 -15.36 -16.63 8.07
N SER A 135 -15.41 -17.96 7.99
CA SER A 135 -15.59 -18.84 9.13
C SER A 135 -14.32 -19.63 9.34
N LEU A 136 -13.85 -19.64 10.58
CA LEU A 136 -12.61 -20.29 11.01
C LEU A 136 -12.96 -21.44 11.93
N PHE A 137 -12.52 -22.64 11.57
CA PHE A 137 -12.66 -23.86 12.35
C PHE A 137 -11.31 -24.24 12.95
N PHE A 138 -11.25 -24.42 14.27
CA PHE A 138 -10.02 -24.77 14.97
C PHE A 138 -10.28 -25.68 16.17
N VAL A 139 -9.26 -26.47 16.55
CA VAL A 139 -9.32 -27.35 17.72
C VAL A 139 -8.74 -26.64 18.93
N ALA A 140 -9.49 -26.59 20.02
CA ALA A 140 -8.98 -26.09 21.29
C ALA A 140 -9.48 -26.96 22.45
N GLU A 141 -8.54 -27.45 23.27
CA GLU A 141 -8.85 -28.04 24.58
C GLU A 141 -9.09 -26.91 25.57
N GLY A 142 -10.34 -26.68 25.95
CA GLY A 142 -10.66 -25.68 26.95
C GLY A 142 -12.16 -25.46 27.10
N ASN A 143 -12.59 -25.28 28.34
CA ASN A 143 -13.98 -24.89 28.61
C ASN A 143 -14.18 -23.42 28.21
N ARG A 144 -15.41 -23.04 27.84
CA ARG A 144 -15.74 -21.66 27.44
C ARG A 144 -15.33 -20.61 28.49
N SER A 145 -15.17 -21.03 29.74
CA SER A 145 -14.72 -20.21 30.89
C SER A 145 -13.28 -19.72 30.80
N ASP A 146 -12.34 -20.51 30.26
CA ASP A 146 -10.91 -20.16 30.24
C ASP A 146 -10.61 -19.05 29.22
N ILE A 147 -11.53 -18.88 28.27
CA ILE A 147 -11.48 -17.86 27.20
C ILE A 147 -12.09 -16.54 27.66
N ILE A 148 -12.85 -16.53 28.76
CA ILE A 148 -13.50 -15.32 29.31
C ILE A 148 -12.47 -14.25 29.72
N SER A 149 -11.22 -14.65 30.00
CA SER A 149 -10.12 -13.75 30.35
C SER A 149 -9.03 -13.62 29.26
N GLY A 150 -9.13 -14.41 28.19
CA GLY A 150 -8.08 -14.57 27.18
C GLY A 150 -8.17 -13.61 26.00
N GLU A 151 -7.03 -13.39 25.35
CA GLU A 151 -6.94 -12.73 24.05
C GLU A 151 -7.04 -13.76 22.92
N PHE A 152 -7.87 -13.50 21.91
CA PHE A 152 -7.99 -14.34 20.72
C PHE A 152 -7.25 -13.68 19.55
N VAL A 153 -6.28 -14.37 18.98
CA VAL A 153 -5.44 -13.85 17.90
C VAL A 153 -5.52 -14.78 16.70
N VAL A 154 -5.81 -14.21 15.53
CA VAL A 154 -5.75 -14.93 14.24
C VAL A 154 -4.72 -14.24 13.38
N LYS A 155 -3.88 -15.02 12.71
CA LYS A 155 -2.98 -14.56 11.67
C LYS A 155 -3.36 -15.26 10.39
N LEU A 156 -3.58 -14.49 9.33
CA LEU A 156 -3.86 -14.99 7.99
C LEU A 156 -2.75 -14.53 7.05
N GLY A 157 -2.43 -15.34 6.05
CA GLY A 157 -1.56 -14.92 4.96
C GLY A 157 -2.17 -13.71 4.24
N ALA A 158 -1.33 -12.73 3.87
CA ALA A 158 -1.81 -11.58 3.12
C ALA A 158 -0.74 -11.02 2.19
N LYS A 159 -1.18 -10.36 1.13
CA LYS A 159 -0.35 -9.73 0.12
C LYS A 159 -0.69 -8.25 0.00
N HIS A 160 0.33 -7.40 -0.06
CA HIS A 160 0.23 -5.96 -0.27
C HIS A 160 0.92 -5.56 -1.58
N LYS A 161 0.13 -5.13 -2.56
CA LYS A 161 0.57 -4.55 -3.83
C LYS A 161 0.97 -3.08 -3.66
N ARG A 162 2.22 -2.74 -3.96
CA ARG A 162 2.79 -1.40 -3.77
C ARG A 162 2.71 -0.59 -5.07
N TYR A 163 2.74 0.75 -4.97
CA TYR A 163 2.70 1.65 -6.14
C TYR A 163 3.99 1.60 -6.95
N VAL A 164 5.11 1.43 -6.25
CA VAL A 164 6.44 1.68 -6.79
C VAL A 164 7.34 0.45 -6.72
N ASN A 165 7.06 -0.45 -5.77
CA ASN A 165 7.92 -1.59 -5.46
C ASN A 165 7.19 -2.91 -5.73
N TYR A 166 7.93 -4.01 -5.65
CA TYR A 166 7.36 -5.36 -5.68
C TYR A 166 6.31 -5.59 -4.59
N ASP A 167 5.36 -6.45 -4.91
CA ASP A 167 4.35 -6.94 -3.99
C ASP A 167 5.03 -7.53 -2.75
N LYS A 168 4.51 -7.20 -1.56
CA LYS A 168 5.01 -7.73 -0.30
C LYS A 168 4.03 -8.72 0.29
N ALA A 169 4.53 -9.91 0.58
CA ALA A 169 3.83 -10.82 1.47
C ALA A 169 3.90 -10.29 2.91
N GLY A 170 2.91 -10.68 3.71
CA GLY A 170 2.83 -10.40 5.13
C GLY A 170 1.71 -11.20 5.77
N HIS A 171 1.36 -10.80 6.99
CA HIS A 171 0.26 -11.36 7.73
C HIS A 171 -0.79 -10.30 8.02
N PHE A 172 -2.04 -10.68 7.82
CA PHE A 172 -3.18 -10.00 8.39
C PHE A 172 -3.42 -10.55 9.79
N ASN A 173 -3.17 -9.72 10.81
CA ASN A 173 -3.35 -10.08 12.19
C ASN A 173 -4.65 -9.50 12.73
N ILE A 174 -5.46 -10.36 13.32
CA ILE A 174 -6.70 -10.03 14.00
C ILE A 174 -6.47 -10.30 15.48
N ARG A 175 -6.87 -9.35 16.33
CA ARG A 175 -6.76 -9.46 17.78
C ARG A 175 -8.10 -9.07 18.40
N CYS A 176 -8.77 -10.04 18.99
CA CYS A 176 -10.04 -9.87 19.67
C CYS A 176 -9.87 -10.02 21.18
N LYS A 177 -10.48 -9.11 21.93
CA LYS A 177 -10.51 -9.09 23.40
C LYS A 177 -11.94 -9.29 23.91
N ASN A 178 -12.07 -9.87 25.11
CA ASN A 178 -13.34 -10.08 25.82
C ASN A 178 -14.34 -11.00 25.10
N VAL A 179 -13.86 -11.99 24.36
CA VAL A 179 -14.67 -12.80 23.43
C VAL A 179 -15.79 -13.62 24.11
N ALA A 180 -15.70 -13.89 25.42
CA ALA A 180 -16.69 -14.71 26.13
C ALA A 180 -17.34 -14.03 27.37
N ARG A 181 -17.09 -12.74 27.62
CA ARG A 181 -17.72 -12.04 28.75
C ARG A 181 -19.07 -11.49 28.29
N GLY A 182 -20.16 -12.23 28.52
CA GLY A 182 -21.54 -11.93 28.07
C GLY A 182 -22.16 -10.58 28.51
N ARG A 183 -21.37 -9.64 29.03
CA ARG A 183 -21.76 -8.25 29.32
C ARG A 183 -20.79 -7.18 28.77
N GLY A 184 -19.70 -7.58 28.10
CA GLY A 184 -18.71 -6.68 27.52
C GLY A 184 -18.80 -6.63 25.99
N ARG A 185 -18.57 -5.45 25.40
CA ARG A 185 -18.43 -5.33 23.94
C ARG A 185 -17.16 -6.05 23.49
N ILE A 186 -17.29 -7.00 22.57
CA ILE A 186 -16.14 -7.64 21.93
C ILE A 186 -15.43 -6.58 21.08
N ILE A 187 -14.13 -6.39 21.33
CA ILE A 187 -13.31 -5.44 20.57
C ILE A 187 -12.34 -6.26 19.76
N CYS A 188 -12.46 -6.18 18.43
CA CYS A 188 -11.52 -6.76 17.50
C CYS A 188 -10.77 -5.66 16.77
N GLU A 189 -9.45 -5.76 16.81
CA GLU A 189 -8.54 -4.91 16.07
C GLU A 189 -7.89 -5.71 14.95
N SER A 190 -7.56 -5.04 13.86
CA SER A 190 -6.91 -5.63 12.72
C SER A 190 -5.64 -4.85 12.39
N SER A 191 -4.60 -5.54 11.95
CA SER A 191 -3.34 -4.92 11.55
C SER A 191 -2.66 -5.76 10.47
N PHE A 192 -1.80 -5.12 9.69
CA PHE A 192 -0.99 -5.81 8.69
C PHE A 192 0.48 -5.75 9.10
N THR A 193 1.15 -6.90 9.12
CA THR A 193 2.58 -7.00 9.40
C THR A 193 3.29 -7.57 8.18
N HIS A 194 4.21 -6.80 7.61
CA HIS A 194 5.07 -7.27 6.53
C HIS A 194 5.99 -8.39 6.99
N PHE A 195 6.24 -9.39 6.13
CA PHE A 195 7.41 -10.24 6.31
C PHE A 195 8.66 -9.37 6.23
N LYS A 196 9.51 -9.42 7.26
CA LYS A 196 10.83 -8.81 7.19
C LYS A 196 11.68 -9.69 6.28
N LEU A 197 12.14 -9.16 5.15
CA LEU A 197 13.06 -9.84 4.24
C LEU A 197 14.39 -10.24 4.94
N PHE A 198 14.70 -9.63 6.08
CA PHE A 198 15.95 -9.82 6.82
C PHE A 198 15.99 -11.04 7.77
N SER A 199 14.92 -11.82 7.92
CA SER A 199 14.97 -13.06 8.73
C SER A 199 15.38 -14.31 7.94
N LEU A 200 15.63 -14.21 6.62
CA LEU A 200 16.14 -15.32 5.80
C LEU A 200 17.62 -15.17 5.38
N LEU A 201 18.28 -14.06 5.73
CA LEU A 201 19.71 -13.85 5.50
C LEU A 201 20.54 -13.90 6.80
N GLY A 202 19.91 -14.24 7.93
CA GLY A 202 20.53 -14.27 9.26
C GLY A 202 20.81 -15.66 9.82
N GLU A 203 20.49 -16.73 9.11
CA GLU A 203 20.71 -18.11 9.59
C GLU A 203 21.33 -18.96 8.49
N GLN A 204 22.42 -18.47 7.92
CA GLN A 204 23.40 -19.31 7.25
C GLN A 204 24.56 -19.50 8.23
N ASN A 205 24.40 -20.46 9.14
CA ASN A 205 25.54 -21.17 9.70
C ASN A 205 25.25 -22.67 9.56
N PRO A 206 26.17 -23.47 8.99
CA PRO A 206 25.88 -24.77 8.44
C PRO A 206 26.03 -25.81 9.56
N ASN A 207 24.97 -26.53 9.88
CA ASN A 207 25.02 -27.92 10.29
C ASN A 207 23.58 -28.41 10.45
N TYR A 208 23.39 -29.68 10.14
CA TYR A 208 22.11 -30.41 10.02
C TYR A 208 21.46 -30.35 8.64
N GLY A 209 21.88 -31.31 7.82
CA GLY A 209 21.15 -31.72 6.62
C GLY A 209 19.84 -32.40 6.97
N ILE A 210 18.82 -32.18 6.14
CA ILE A 210 17.68 -33.09 6.02
C ILE A 210 17.46 -33.34 4.53
N ARG A 211 17.40 -34.64 4.22
CA ARG A 211 17.30 -35.28 2.92
C ARG A 211 15.99 -34.93 2.19
N TYR A 212 16.06 -34.97 0.87
CA TYR A 212 14.93 -35.26 -0.01
C TYR A 212 14.37 -36.66 0.24
N ILE A 213 13.06 -36.82 -0.01
CA ILE A 213 12.23 -38.00 -0.36
C ILE A 213 10.79 -37.60 0.01
N ASP A 214 9.75 -37.65 -0.83
CA ASP A 214 9.55 -38.26 -2.16
C ASP A 214 9.11 -37.23 -3.22
#